data_AF-A0A2E3YFB9-F1
#
_entry.id   AF-A0A2E3YFB9-F1
#
_cell.length_a   1.000
_cell.length_b   1.000
_cell.length_c   1.000
_cell.angle_alpha   90.00
_cell.angle_beta   90.00
_cell.angle_gamma   90.00
#
_symmetry.space_group_name_H-M   'P 1'
#
loop_
_entity.id
_entity.type
_entity.pdbx_description
1 polymer ?
#
loop_
_entity_poly.entity_id
_entity_poly.type
_entity_poly.pdbx_seq_one_letter_code
_entity_poly.pdbx_strand_id
1 'polypeptide(L)'
;MTDDLKYSLGAVLSALFAAAGLILTEIAVRSLSVSVVEIAVGSNYVAGTMLLGWSAMRGGHRWTGWGRADWFRLVAGSVATFAAGFLLLYASIGLVGTSKTSLLGRLETIFIVLLAVAFLKERWTPRHWLASMTALAGAVIVNFDPTAWSLDFGWGEGMAVTSALFFAAGIITLKSVLNRHSGPLVTGYGLMIGAVVLTPFLPALQGTATDVSTPIVVLALLCSRGILLGLSWVTYNVAMQHIGASRSSVLFLSIGFLSILLQVTLDALAPGLGLQLPAHLDMAIVGGAVICAGMYFVSTAPDPVPEENHDDPSRS
;
A
#
# COMPACT_ATOMS: atom_id res chain seq x y z
N MET A 1 -10.86 -19.09 15.62
CA MET A 1 -9.89 -18.10 15.10
C MET A 1 -10.03 -16.85 15.95
N THR A 2 -8.96 -16.37 16.57
CA THR A 2 -9.00 -15.11 17.33
C THR A 2 -9.21 -13.93 16.37
N ASP A 3 -9.82 -12.85 16.84
CA ASP A 3 -10.05 -11.66 16.00
C ASP A 3 -8.73 -11.06 15.50
N ASP A 4 -7.68 -11.07 16.32
CA ASP A 4 -6.35 -10.61 15.93
C ASP A 4 -5.75 -11.41 14.75
N LEU A 5 -5.88 -12.74 14.77
CA LEU A 5 -5.43 -13.60 13.66
C LEU A 5 -6.22 -13.32 12.38
N LYS A 6 -7.54 -13.10 12.48
CA LYS A 6 -8.40 -12.76 11.35
C LYS A 6 -7.93 -11.47 10.65
N TYR A 7 -7.63 -10.43 11.41
CA TYR A 7 -7.21 -9.14 10.84
C TYR A 7 -5.77 -9.16 10.36
N SER A 8 -4.88 -9.91 11.02
CA SER A 8 -3.53 -10.16 10.53
C SER A 8 -3.54 -10.88 9.17
N LEU A 9 -4.38 -11.91 9.02
CA LEU A 9 -4.62 -12.55 7.73
C LEU A 9 -5.23 -11.57 6.71
N GLY A 10 -6.07 -10.65 7.15
CA GLY A 10 -6.60 -9.56 6.32
C GLY A 10 -5.50 -8.65 5.73
N ALA A 11 -4.47 -8.32 6.51
CA ALA A 11 -3.33 -7.54 6.02
C ALA A 11 -2.47 -8.32 4.99
N VAL A 12 -2.28 -9.62 5.21
CA VAL A 12 -1.57 -10.49 4.24
C VAL A 12 -2.40 -10.69 2.97
N LEU A 13 -3.72 -10.84 3.11
CA LEU A 13 -4.63 -10.93 1.97
C LEU A 13 -4.64 -9.63 1.16
N SER A 14 -4.55 -8.48 1.83
CA SER A 14 -4.35 -7.18 1.17
C SER A 14 -3.09 -7.16 0.30
N ALA A 15 -1.98 -7.66 0.84
CA ALA A 15 -0.72 -7.78 0.12
C ALA A 15 -0.82 -8.73 -1.09
N LEU A 16 -1.58 -9.83 -0.97
CA LEU A 16 -1.85 -10.73 -2.10
C LEU A 16 -2.62 -10.03 -3.23
N PHE A 17 -3.69 -9.30 -2.90
CA PHE A 17 -4.44 -8.53 -3.89
C PHE A 17 -3.59 -7.43 -4.54
N ALA A 18 -2.74 -6.76 -3.74
CA ALA A 18 -1.80 -5.77 -4.25
C ALA A 18 -0.79 -6.42 -5.21
N ALA A 19 -0.21 -7.56 -4.84
CA ALA A 19 0.74 -8.32 -5.65
C ALA A 19 0.13 -8.75 -7.00
N ALA A 20 -1.10 -9.29 -6.98
CA ALA A 20 -1.83 -9.62 -8.22
C ALA A 20 -2.11 -8.37 -9.07
N GLY A 21 -2.42 -7.23 -8.44
CA GLY A 21 -2.58 -5.95 -9.13
C GLY A 21 -1.28 -5.42 -9.75
N LEU A 22 -0.12 -5.63 -9.11
CA LEU A 22 1.17 -5.24 -9.67
C LEU A 22 1.48 -6.00 -10.97
N ILE A 23 1.13 -7.28 -11.05
CA ILE A 23 1.27 -8.06 -12.30
C ILE A 23 0.42 -7.47 -13.42
N LEU A 24 -0.84 -7.11 -13.15
CA LEU A 24 -1.67 -6.44 -14.15
C LEU A 24 -1.10 -5.08 -14.58
N THR A 25 -0.50 -4.35 -13.63
CA THR A 25 0.18 -3.08 -13.90
C THR A 25 1.36 -3.29 -14.85
N GLU A 26 2.16 -4.32 -14.60
CA GLU A 26 3.30 -4.68 -15.45
C GLU A 26 2.86 -5.07 -16.87
N ILE A 27 1.84 -5.91 -17.00
CA ILE A 27 1.26 -6.29 -18.31
C ILE A 27 0.76 -5.05 -19.06
N ALA A 28 0.07 -4.14 -18.37
CA ALA A 28 -0.45 -2.92 -18.99
C ALA A 28 0.66 -1.99 -19.50
N VAL A 29 1.73 -1.81 -18.71
CA VAL A 29 2.87 -0.97 -19.08
C VAL A 29 3.66 -1.61 -20.23
N ARG A 30 3.96 -2.91 -20.15
CA ARG A 30 4.87 -3.58 -21.10
C ARG A 30 4.20 -3.99 -22.40
N SER A 31 3.01 -4.59 -22.30
CA SER A 31 2.36 -5.24 -23.44
C SER A 31 1.33 -4.32 -24.10
N LEU A 32 0.74 -3.39 -23.35
CA LEU A 32 -0.30 -2.48 -23.84
C LEU A 32 0.17 -1.02 -23.91
N SER A 33 1.40 -0.71 -23.48
CA SER A 33 1.97 0.64 -23.44
C SER A 33 1.09 1.67 -22.70
N VAL A 34 0.31 1.21 -21.72
CA VAL A 34 -0.55 2.08 -20.90
C VAL A 34 0.33 2.80 -19.88
N SER A 35 0.18 4.12 -19.79
CA SER A 35 0.96 4.91 -18.84
C SER A 35 0.60 4.56 -17.38
N VAL A 36 1.58 4.64 -16.48
CA VAL A 36 1.36 4.30 -15.05
C VAL A 36 0.35 5.23 -14.37
N VAL A 37 0.27 6.49 -14.83
CA VAL A 37 -0.70 7.48 -14.35
C VAL A 37 -2.11 7.13 -14.80
N GLU A 38 -2.29 6.69 -16.04
CA GLU A 38 -3.58 6.22 -16.55
C GLU A 38 -4.07 4.98 -15.79
N ILE A 39 -3.15 4.05 -15.50
CA ILE A 39 -3.44 2.89 -14.65
C ILE A 39 -3.91 3.35 -13.27
N ALA A 40 -3.20 4.30 -12.65
CA ALA A 40 -3.55 4.82 -11.33
C ALA A 40 -4.93 5.51 -11.31
N VAL A 41 -5.19 6.42 -12.25
CA VAL A 41 -6.47 7.14 -12.36
C VAL A 41 -7.62 6.17 -12.62
N GLY A 42 -7.50 5.33 -13.65
CA GLY A 42 -8.54 4.37 -14.02
C GLY A 42 -8.85 3.37 -12.91
N SER A 43 -7.80 2.81 -12.31
CA SER A 43 -7.95 1.84 -11.21
C SER A 43 -8.53 2.48 -9.96
N ASN A 44 -8.16 3.72 -9.62
CA ASN A 44 -8.73 4.45 -8.49
C ASN A 44 -10.23 4.74 -8.70
N TYR A 45 -10.65 5.14 -9.91
CA TYR A 45 -12.07 5.34 -10.22
C TYR A 45 -12.86 4.03 -10.09
N VAL A 46 -12.37 2.94 -10.65
CA VAL A 46 -13.01 1.62 -10.55
C VAL A 46 -13.09 1.17 -9.09
N ALA A 47 -11.99 1.26 -8.35
CA ALA A 47 -11.93 0.84 -6.95
C ALA A 47 -12.87 1.68 -6.06
N GLY A 48 -12.85 3.00 -6.24
CA GLY A 48 -13.71 3.93 -5.52
C GLY A 48 -15.19 3.69 -5.80
N THR A 49 -15.58 3.56 -7.08
CA THR A 49 -16.97 3.26 -7.47
C THR A 49 -17.43 1.91 -6.93
N MET A 50 -16.59 0.87 -7.03
CA MET A 50 -16.88 -0.46 -6.50
C MET A 50 -17.17 -0.43 -4.99
N LEU A 51 -16.31 0.21 -4.20
CA LEU A 51 -16.44 0.25 -2.74
C LEU A 51 -17.60 1.13 -2.27
N LEU A 52 -17.83 2.27 -2.93
CA LEU A 52 -18.96 3.15 -2.63
C LEU A 52 -20.29 2.49 -3.02
N GLY A 53 -20.34 1.83 -4.19
CA GLY A 53 -21.50 1.05 -4.63
C GLY A 53 -21.79 -0.10 -3.67
N TRP A 54 -20.78 -0.86 -3.26
CA TRP A 54 -20.92 -1.91 -2.25
C TRP A 54 -21.45 -1.38 -0.91
N SER A 55 -20.96 -0.22 -0.48
CA SER A 55 -21.43 0.44 0.74
C SER A 55 -22.88 0.92 0.63
N ALA A 56 -23.29 1.40 -0.55
CA ALA A 56 -24.67 1.78 -0.86
C ALA A 56 -25.62 0.59 -0.73
N MET A 57 -25.25 -0.55 -1.34
CA MET A 57 -26.08 -1.75 -1.39
C MET A 57 -26.30 -2.39 -0.01
N ARG A 58 -25.34 -2.27 0.91
CA ARG A 58 -25.45 -2.81 2.27
C ARG A 58 -26.20 -1.91 3.26
N GLY A 59 -26.92 -0.90 2.77
CA GLY A 59 -27.60 0.07 3.63
C GLY A 59 -26.64 0.83 4.55
N GLY A 60 -25.39 0.98 4.12
CA GLY A 60 -24.27 1.40 4.96
C GLY A 60 -24.51 2.76 5.61
N HIS A 61 -24.31 2.79 6.93
CA HIS A 61 -24.17 3.96 7.81
C HIS A 61 -24.01 5.29 7.05
N ARG A 62 -25.06 6.10 7.17
CA ARG A 62 -25.35 7.37 6.49
C ARG A 62 -24.13 8.05 5.87
N TRP A 63 -24.22 8.23 4.55
CA TRP A 63 -23.39 9.13 3.71
C TRP A 63 -23.42 10.60 4.17
N THR A 64 -24.23 10.90 5.20
CA THR A 64 -24.54 12.21 5.73
C THR A 64 -24.16 12.28 7.21
N GLY A 65 -23.57 13.40 7.62
CA GLY A 65 -23.25 13.67 9.03
C GLY A 65 -21.77 13.59 9.41
N TRP A 66 -20.85 13.46 8.45
CA TRP A 66 -19.41 13.58 8.74
C TRP A 66 -19.09 15.02 9.12
N GLY A 67 -18.40 15.19 10.25
CA GLY A 67 -17.95 16.51 10.69
C GLY A 67 -16.94 17.12 9.72
N ARG A 68 -16.87 18.45 9.67
CA ARG A 68 -15.91 19.19 8.81
C ARG A 68 -14.47 18.72 9.01
N ALA A 69 -14.08 18.41 10.25
CA ALA A 69 -12.75 17.91 10.57
C ALA A 69 -12.46 16.53 9.96
N ASP A 70 -13.45 15.63 9.94
CA ASP A 70 -13.27 14.30 9.36
C ASP A 70 -13.20 14.38 7.83
N TRP A 71 -13.99 15.25 7.20
CA TRP A 71 -13.86 15.56 5.76
C TRP A 71 -12.49 16.14 5.41
N PHE A 72 -12.00 17.09 6.20
CA PHE A 72 -10.67 17.66 5.97
C PHE A 72 -9.58 16.60 6.07
N ARG A 73 -9.61 15.75 7.10
CA ARG A 73 -8.66 14.64 7.27
C ARG A 73 -8.78 13.61 6.16
N LEU A 74 -10.00 13.29 5.73
CA LEU A 74 -10.22 12.40 4.59
C LEU A 74 -9.57 12.98 3.34
N VAL A 75 -9.87 14.23 2.97
CA VAL A 75 -9.31 14.87 1.78
C VAL A 75 -7.79 14.95 1.88
N ALA A 76 -7.25 15.46 2.99
CA ALA A 76 -5.80 15.60 3.17
C ALA A 76 -5.09 14.23 3.11
N GLY A 77 -5.60 13.23 3.83
CA GLY A 77 -5.03 11.88 3.83
C GLY A 77 -5.14 11.18 2.47
N SER A 78 -6.24 11.42 1.74
CA SER A 78 -6.47 10.85 0.41
C SER A 78 -5.63 11.52 -0.65
N VAL A 79 -5.46 12.85 -0.61
CA VAL A 79 -4.55 13.58 -1.49
C VAL A 79 -3.12 13.12 -1.24
N ALA A 80 -2.70 12.98 0.03
CA ALA A 80 -1.36 12.54 0.36
C ALA A 80 -1.09 11.10 -0.14
N THR A 81 -2.01 10.16 0.14
CA THR A 81 -1.84 8.73 -0.19
C THR A 81 -2.10 8.46 -1.67
N PHE A 82 -3.26 8.88 -2.19
CA PHE A 82 -3.77 8.43 -3.48
C PHE A 82 -3.50 9.40 -4.64
N ALA A 83 -2.82 10.53 -4.38
CA ALA A 83 -2.42 11.46 -5.44
C ALA A 83 -0.95 11.88 -5.31
N ALA A 84 -0.59 12.70 -4.32
CA ALA A 84 0.76 13.25 -4.17
C ALA A 84 1.83 12.18 -4.03
N GLY A 85 1.59 11.15 -3.20
CA GLY A 85 2.46 9.99 -3.07
C GLY A 85 2.72 9.31 -4.41
N PHE A 86 1.66 8.99 -5.17
CA PHE A 86 1.79 8.39 -6.50
C PHE A 86 2.48 9.29 -7.53
N LEU A 87 2.20 10.59 -7.55
CA LEU A 87 2.87 11.52 -8.47
C LEU A 87 4.38 11.56 -8.25
N LEU A 88 4.81 11.68 -6.99
CA LEU A 88 6.22 11.69 -6.62
C LEU A 88 6.88 10.33 -6.90
N LEU A 89 6.16 9.23 -6.63
CA LEU A 89 6.62 7.88 -6.93
C LEU A 89 6.89 7.70 -8.42
N TYR A 90 5.93 8.06 -9.28
CA TYR A 90 6.08 7.90 -10.73
C TYR A 90 7.13 8.84 -11.32
N ALA A 91 7.23 10.08 -10.81
CA ALA A 91 8.32 10.99 -11.17
C ALA A 91 9.69 10.40 -10.80
N SER A 92 9.81 9.78 -9.61
CA SER A 92 11.03 9.08 -9.19
C SER A 92 11.38 7.92 -10.12
N ILE A 93 10.41 7.09 -10.51
CA ILE A 93 10.64 5.98 -11.45
C ILE A 93 11.25 6.49 -12.76
N GLY A 94 10.76 7.63 -13.26
CA GLY A 94 11.29 8.25 -14.48
C GLY A 94 12.73 8.77 -14.36
N LEU A 95 13.21 9.08 -13.15
CA LEU A 95 14.54 9.66 -12.91
C LEU A 95 15.58 8.61 -12.50
N VAL A 96 15.21 7.67 -11.62
CA VAL A 96 16.15 6.73 -10.98
C VAL A 96 15.77 5.26 -11.18
N GLY A 97 14.70 5.00 -11.94
CA GLY A 97 14.24 3.66 -12.26
C GLY A 97 13.40 3.00 -11.18
N THR A 98 12.73 1.91 -11.56
CA THR A 98 11.81 1.16 -10.70
C THR A 98 12.52 0.48 -9.54
N SER A 99 13.65 -0.21 -9.78
CA SER A 99 14.38 -0.94 -8.73
C SER A 99 14.77 -0.03 -7.55
N LYS A 100 15.43 1.10 -7.83
CA LYS A 100 15.88 2.05 -6.80
C LYS A 100 14.71 2.74 -6.10
N THR A 101 13.68 3.12 -6.86
CA THR A 101 12.45 3.71 -6.31
C THR A 101 11.73 2.73 -5.37
N SER A 102 11.61 1.46 -5.75
CA SER A 102 10.98 0.43 -4.92
C SER A 102 11.76 0.13 -3.65
N LEU A 103 13.10 0.19 -3.69
CA LEU A 103 13.95 0.03 -2.51
C LEU A 103 13.74 1.20 -1.52
N LEU A 104 13.80 2.44 -2.01
CA LEU A 104 13.56 3.63 -1.20
C LEU A 104 12.12 3.71 -0.68
N GLY A 105 11.16 3.21 -1.45
CA GLY A 105 9.76 3.08 -1.05
C GLY A 105 9.53 2.22 0.19
N ARG A 106 10.45 1.29 0.52
CA ARG A 106 10.35 0.49 1.76
C ARG A 106 10.45 1.32 3.04
N LEU A 107 10.99 2.54 2.95
CA LEU A 107 10.99 3.50 4.06
C LEU A 107 9.57 3.89 4.49
N GLU A 108 8.56 3.70 3.62
CA GLU A 108 7.16 3.95 3.96
C GLU A 108 6.76 3.18 5.23
N THR A 109 7.12 1.90 5.35
CA THR A 109 6.83 1.10 6.56
C THR A 109 7.49 1.70 7.80
N ILE A 110 8.74 2.16 7.69
CA ILE A 110 9.43 2.82 8.81
C ILE A 110 8.69 4.10 9.21
N PHE A 111 8.32 4.93 8.23
CA PHE A 111 7.59 6.16 8.48
C PHE A 111 6.21 5.89 9.07
N ILE A 112 5.47 4.88 8.61
CA ILE A 112 4.19 4.49 9.20
C ILE A 112 4.38 4.11 10.68
N VAL A 113 5.35 3.26 11.00
CA VAL A 113 5.62 2.84 12.38
C VAL A 113 5.97 4.06 13.25
N LEU A 114 6.91 4.91 12.80
CA LEU A 114 7.33 6.11 13.54
C LEU A 114 6.17 7.09 13.77
N LEU A 115 5.40 7.37 12.72
CA LEU A 115 4.26 8.28 12.79
C LEU A 115 3.10 7.68 13.62
N ALA A 116 2.88 6.37 13.58
CA ALA A 116 1.89 5.71 14.40
C ALA A 116 2.26 5.75 15.89
N VAL A 117 3.52 5.48 16.24
CA VAL A 117 4.01 5.63 17.61
C VAL A 117 3.87 7.08 18.08
N ALA A 118 4.25 8.06 17.24
CA ALA A 118 4.22 9.48 17.61
C ALA A 118 2.80 10.08 17.69
N PHE A 119 1.94 9.83 16.69
CA PHE A 119 0.65 10.51 16.53
C PHE A 119 -0.54 9.66 16.97
N LEU A 120 -0.47 8.33 16.81
CA LEU A 120 -1.54 7.41 17.23
C LEU A 120 -1.29 6.83 18.63
N LYS A 121 -0.12 7.13 19.22
CA LYS A 121 0.31 6.62 20.53
C LYS A 121 0.34 5.09 20.60
N GLU A 122 0.64 4.45 19.46
CA GLU A 122 0.85 3.00 19.43
C GLU A 122 2.07 2.65 20.29
N ARG A 123 1.88 1.74 21.25
CA ARG A 123 2.94 1.31 22.15
C ARG A 123 3.68 0.13 21.53
N TRP A 124 5.00 0.22 21.44
CA TRP A 124 5.85 -0.82 20.86
C TRP A 124 6.93 -1.26 21.85
N THR A 125 7.02 -2.56 22.08
CA THR A 125 8.12 -3.16 22.86
C THR A 125 9.36 -3.33 21.98
N PRO A 126 10.57 -3.51 22.56
CA PRO A 126 11.78 -3.79 21.78
C PRO A 126 11.65 -5.00 20.84
N ARG A 127 10.80 -5.98 21.20
CA ARG A 127 10.49 -7.14 20.34
C ARG A 127 9.75 -6.74 19.06
N HIS A 128 8.83 -5.77 19.13
CA HIS A 128 8.15 -5.26 17.94
C HIS A 128 9.14 -4.58 16.99
N TRP A 129 10.02 -3.73 17.53
CA TRP A 129 11.08 -3.10 16.74
C TRP A 129 11.98 -4.12 16.05
N LEU A 130 12.46 -5.12 16.78
CA LEU A 130 13.31 -6.17 16.20
C LEU A 130 12.58 -6.96 15.11
N ALA A 131 11.32 -7.34 15.35
CA ALA A 131 10.51 -8.05 14.37
C ALA A 131 10.28 -7.25 13.09
N SER A 132 10.00 -5.94 13.23
CA SER A 132 9.79 -5.05 12.08
C SER A 132 11.06 -4.76 11.31
N MET A 133 12.19 -4.58 12.00
CA MET A 133 13.49 -4.44 11.33
C MET A 133 13.88 -5.74 10.61
N THR A 134 13.52 -6.90 11.17
CA THR A 134 13.72 -8.20 10.50
C THR A 134 12.87 -8.29 9.23
N ALA A 135 11.57 -7.98 9.31
CA ALA A 135 10.70 -8.00 8.13
C ALA A 135 11.17 -7.02 7.04
N LEU A 136 11.61 -5.82 7.44
CA LEU A 136 12.15 -4.81 6.54
C LEU A 136 13.45 -5.27 5.87
N ALA A 137 14.37 -5.88 6.62
CA ALA A 137 15.59 -6.45 6.07
C ALA A 137 15.26 -7.50 5.01
N GLY A 138 14.28 -8.38 5.28
CA GLY A 138 13.76 -9.31 4.29
C GLY A 138 13.23 -8.61 3.04
N ALA A 139 12.45 -7.54 3.18
CA ALA A 139 11.94 -6.78 2.05
C ALA A 139 13.04 -6.13 1.19
N VAL A 140 14.14 -5.67 1.81
CA VAL A 140 15.33 -5.18 1.11
C VAL A 140 16.02 -6.31 0.35
N ILE A 141 16.22 -7.47 1.00
CA ILE A 141 16.84 -8.65 0.38
C ILE A 141 16.02 -9.14 -0.83
N VAL A 142 14.68 -9.16 -0.71
CA VAL A 142 13.78 -9.55 -1.81
C VAL A 142 13.97 -8.71 -3.06
N ASN A 143 14.25 -7.42 -2.90
CA ASN A 143 14.39 -6.47 -4.00
C ASN A 143 15.86 -6.14 -4.27
N PHE A 144 16.78 -7.02 -3.86
CA PHE A 144 18.20 -6.75 -4.01
C PHE A 144 18.59 -6.70 -5.48
N ASP A 145 19.04 -5.52 -5.90
CA ASP A 145 19.55 -5.25 -7.24
C ASP A 145 20.90 -4.52 -7.07
N PRO A 146 22.03 -5.16 -7.46
CA PRO A 146 23.36 -4.55 -7.35
C PRO A 146 23.47 -3.20 -8.06
N THR A 147 22.70 -3.01 -9.14
CA THR A 147 22.72 -1.77 -9.93
C THR A 147 21.98 -0.62 -9.24
N ALA A 148 21.08 -0.93 -8.31
CA ALA A 148 20.31 0.06 -7.55
C ALA A 148 21.04 0.57 -6.29
N TRP A 149 22.19 -0.01 -5.94
CA TRP A 149 22.92 0.27 -4.70
C TRP A 149 23.85 1.49 -4.75
N SER A 150 23.89 2.23 -5.87
CA SER A 150 24.62 3.49 -5.91
C SER A 150 23.90 4.54 -5.05
N LEU A 151 24.57 5.07 -4.02
CA LEU A 151 24.04 6.15 -3.18
C LEU A 151 24.34 7.52 -3.80
N ASP A 152 23.85 7.72 -5.02
CA ASP A 152 23.82 9.06 -5.62
C ASP A 152 22.61 9.79 -5.04
N PHE A 153 22.82 10.79 -4.19
CA PHE A 153 21.73 11.62 -3.66
C PHE A 153 21.31 12.65 -4.70
N GLY A 154 20.32 12.30 -5.52
CA GLY A 154 19.73 13.16 -6.54
C GLY A 154 18.27 13.49 -6.27
N TRP A 155 17.66 14.21 -7.22
CA TRP A 155 16.26 14.61 -7.16
C TRP A 155 15.31 13.41 -7.18
N GLY A 156 15.64 12.33 -7.91
CA GLY A 156 14.78 11.14 -7.98
C GLY A 156 14.74 10.38 -6.66
N GLU A 157 15.89 10.18 -6.00
CA GLU A 157 15.95 9.55 -4.68
C GLU A 157 15.18 10.39 -3.65
N GLY A 158 15.34 11.71 -3.68
CA GLY A 158 14.57 12.64 -2.86
C GLY A 158 13.05 12.52 -3.10
N MET A 159 12.62 12.41 -4.35
CA MET A 159 11.21 12.17 -4.71
C MET A 159 10.70 10.82 -4.22
N ALA A 160 11.49 9.74 -4.31
CA ALA A 160 11.11 8.43 -3.78
C ALA A 160 10.88 8.48 -2.26
N VAL A 161 11.85 9.01 -1.50
CA VAL A 161 11.75 9.12 -0.04
C VAL A 161 10.58 10.01 0.37
N THR A 162 10.39 11.13 -0.34
CA THR A 162 9.28 12.03 -0.09
C THR A 162 7.94 11.35 -0.39
N SER A 163 7.84 10.56 -1.47
CA SER A 163 6.63 9.79 -1.77
C SER A 163 6.25 8.85 -0.63
N ALA A 164 7.21 8.09 -0.09
CA ALA A 164 7.04 7.20 1.04
C ALA A 164 6.54 7.94 2.29
N LEU A 165 7.06 9.15 2.55
CA LEU A 165 6.59 9.99 3.64
C LEU A 165 5.14 10.46 3.44
N PHE A 166 4.76 10.85 2.22
CA PHE A 166 3.38 11.23 1.88
C PHE A 166 2.41 10.06 2.02
N PHE A 167 2.78 8.86 1.56
CA PHE A 167 2.00 7.64 1.79
C PHE A 167 1.81 7.40 3.29
N ALA A 168 2.89 7.41 4.07
CA ALA A 168 2.83 7.18 5.50
C ALA A 168 1.96 8.22 6.23
N ALA A 169 2.20 9.52 6.00
CA ALA A 169 1.43 10.60 6.61
C ALA A 169 -0.05 10.53 6.21
N GLY A 170 -0.32 10.18 4.95
CA GLY A 170 -1.67 9.98 4.44
C GLY A 170 -2.40 8.81 5.11
N ILE A 171 -1.73 7.65 5.25
CA ILE A 171 -2.26 6.47 5.94
C ILE A 171 -2.57 6.78 7.40
N ILE A 172 -1.68 7.46 8.13
CA ILE A 172 -1.90 7.85 9.53
C ILE A 172 -3.05 8.85 9.66
N THR A 173 -3.17 9.78 8.72
CA THR A 173 -4.31 10.72 8.69
C THR A 173 -5.62 9.97 8.43
N LEU A 174 -5.64 9.06 7.46
CA LEU A 174 -6.80 8.22 7.14
C LEU A 174 -7.19 7.31 8.30
N LYS A 175 -6.22 6.78 9.06
CA LYS A 175 -6.45 5.98 10.27
C LYS A 175 -7.31 6.73 11.29
N SER A 176 -7.11 8.03 11.46
CA SER A 176 -7.93 8.84 12.37
C SER A 176 -9.41 8.90 11.96
N VAL A 177 -9.70 8.85 10.66
CA VAL A 177 -11.05 8.83 10.10
C VAL A 177 -11.62 7.40 10.15
N LEU A 178 -10.81 6.40 9.80
CA LEU A 178 -11.16 4.99 9.86
C LEU A 178 -11.58 4.55 11.26
N ASN A 179 -10.98 5.09 12.33
CA ASN A 179 -11.40 4.72 13.69
C ASN A 179 -12.85 5.16 14.05
N ARG A 180 -13.47 6.02 13.23
CA ARG A 180 -14.79 6.60 13.49
C ARG A 180 -15.83 6.24 12.43
N HIS A 181 -15.38 5.81 11.26
CA HIS A 181 -16.21 5.59 10.07
C HIS A 181 -15.93 4.23 9.44
N SER A 182 -16.84 3.75 8.59
CA SER A 182 -16.69 2.43 7.98
C SER A 182 -15.48 2.38 7.04
N GLY A 183 -14.70 1.31 7.15
CA GLY A 183 -13.51 1.08 6.32
C GLY A 183 -13.79 1.18 4.81
N PRO A 184 -14.85 0.55 4.28
CA PRO A 184 -15.20 0.62 2.86
C PRO A 184 -15.54 2.03 2.38
N LEU A 185 -16.27 2.83 3.17
CA LEU A 185 -16.62 4.21 2.78
C LEU A 185 -15.39 5.11 2.74
N VAL A 186 -14.57 5.10 3.79
CA VAL A 186 -13.35 5.91 3.86
C VAL A 186 -12.39 5.56 2.72
N THR A 187 -12.23 4.25 2.46
CA THR A 187 -11.39 3.77 1.36
C THR A 187 -11.95 4.18 -0.01
N GLY A 188 -13.27 3.99 -0.22
CA GLY A 188 -13.93 4.33 -1.48
C GLY A 188 -13.86 5.82 -1.80
N TYR A 189 -14.14 6.69 -0.82
CA TYR A 189 -13.96 8.13 -0.99
C TYR A 189 -12.50 8.50 -1.22
N GLY A 190 -11.57 7.88 -0.48
CA GLY A 190 -10.17 8.24 -0.62
C GLY A 190 -9.61 7.93 -2.01
N LEU A 191 -9.93 6.76 -2.55
CA LEU A 191 -9.57 6.39 -3.92
C LEU A 191 -10.24 7.32 -4.94
N MET A 192 -11.52 7.67 -4.75
CA MET A 192 -12.22 8.60 -5.63
C MET A 192 -11.60 10.00 -5.63
N ILE A 193 -11.26 10.52 -4.44
CA ILE A 193 -10.59 11.83 -4.29
C ILE A 193 -9.22 11.77 -4.97
N GLY A 194 -8.45 10.70 -4.74
CA GLY A 194 -7.17 10.48 -5.42
C GLY A 194 -7.30 10.48 -6.94
N ALA A 195 -8.29 9.76 -7.49
CA ALA A 195 -8.57 9.74 -8.92
C ALA A 195 -8.87 11.15 -9.46
N VAL A 196 -9.79 11.87 -8.82
CA VAL A 196 -10.20 13.23 -9.22
C VAL A 196 -9.01 14.19 -9.20
N VAL A 197 -8.14 14.09 -8.19
CA VAL A 197 -6.96 14.97 -8.06
C VAL A 197 -5.88 14.61 -9.07
N LEU A 198 -5.74 13.34 -9.45
CA LEU A 198 -4.77 12.89 -10.46
C LEU A 198 -5.21 13.21 -11.90
N THR A 199 -6.52 13.22 -12.18
CA THR A 199 -7.07 13.41 -13.55
C THR A 199 -6.50 14.64 -14.29
N PRO A 200 -6.37 15.84 -13.69
CA PRO A 200 -5.79 17.01 -14.38
C PRO A 200 -4.33 16.84 -14.80
N PHE A 201 -3.58 15.95 -14.15
CA PHE A 201 -2.17 15.68 -14.45
C PHE A 201 -2.00 14.62 -15.55
N LEU A 202 -3.08 13.94 -15.93
CA LEU A 202 -3.04 12.87 -16.92
C LEU A 202 -2.45 13.34 -18.27
N PRO A 203 -2.87 14.48 -18.87
CA PRO A 203 -2.32 14.92 -20.15
C PRO A 203 -0.84 15.32 -20.07
N ALA A 204 -0.41 15.88 -18.94
CA ALA A 204 0.96 16.33 -18.73
C ALA A 204 1.94 15.15 -18.52
N LEU A 205 1.42 14.00 -18.06
CA LEU A 205 2.22 12.83 -17.70
C LEU A 205 2.11 11.67 -18.71
N GLN A 206 1.15 11.72 -19.65
CA GLN A 206 0.95 10.66 -20.63
C GLN A 206 2.00 10.62 -21.75
N GLY A 207 2.80 11.67 -21.96
CA GLY A 207 3.67 11.74 -23.15
C GLY A 207 2.87 11.68 -24.46
N THR A 208 3.52 11.88 -25.60
CA THR A 208 2.87 12.02 -26.92
C THR A 208 2.63 10.69 -27.66
N ALA A 209 2.06 9.67 -27.01
CA ALA A 209 1.68 8.40 -27.66
C ALA A 209 0.17 8.14 -27.47
N THR A 210 -0.73 8.39 -28.44
CA THR A 210 -1.06 7.75 -29.74
C THR A 210 -1.84 6.43 -29.65
N ASP A 211 -3.11 6.49 -30.08
CA ASP A 211 -3.98 5.43 -30.61
C ASP A 211 -3.98 4.07 -29.88
N VAL A 212 -4.87 3.93 -28.90
CA VAL A 212 -5.23 2.62 -28.34
C VAL A 212 -6.16 1.90 -29.32
N SER A 213 -5.59 1.03 -30.14
CA SER A 213 -6.29 0.17 -31.10
C SER A 213 -7.09 -1.00 -30.46
N THR A 214 -7.10 -1.12 -29.13
CA THR A 214 -7.95 -2.09 -28.39
C THR A 214 -8.52 -1.53 -27.07
N PRO A 215 -9.44 -0.55 -27.12
CA PRO A 215 -9.99 0.11 -25.93
C PRO A 215 -10.61 -0.85 -24.92
N ILE A 216 -11.21 -1.95 -25.39
CA ILE A 216 -11.90 -2.92 -24.53
C ILE A 216 -10.95 -3.76 -23.67
N VAL A 217 -9.76 -4.10 -24.19
CA VAL A 217 -8.76 -4.88 -23.43
C VAL A 217 -8.15 -4.02 -22.34
N VAL A 218 -7.81 -2.77 -22.67
CA VAL A 218 -7.34 -1.79 -21.68
C VAL A 218 -8.39 -1.55 -20.61
N LEU A 219 -9.66 -1.31 -21.00
CA LEU A 219 -10.75 -1.12 -20.04
C LEU A 219 -10.94 -2.34 -19.13
N ALA A 220 -10.93 -3.56 -19.69
CA ALA A 220 -11.05 -4.79 -18.91
C ALA A 220 -9.90 -4.91 -17.90
N LEU A 221 -8.66 -4.62 -18.32
CA LEU A 221 -7.50 -4.65 -17.44
C LEU A 221 -7.62 -3.61 -16.32
N LEU A 222 -7.99 -2.35 -16.64
CA LEU A 222 -8.18 -1.30 -15.65
C LEU A 222 -9.29 -1.66 -14.65
N CYS A 223 -10.37 -2.29 -15.13
CA CYS A 223 -11.42 -2.82 -14.28
C CYS A 223 -10.90 -3.91 -13.32
N SER A 224 -10.20 -4.91 -13.84
CA SER A 224 -9.61 -5.98 -13.01
C SER A 224 -8.60 -5.42 -12.01
N ARG A 225 -7.73 -4.50 -12.44
CA ARG A 225 -6.74 -3.86 -11.58
C ARG A 225 -7.39 -3.00 -10.50
N GLY A 226 -8.42 -2.25 -10.84
CA GLY A 226 -9.19 -1.42 -9.91
C GLY A 226 -9.93 -2.26 -8.86
N ILE A 227 -10.52 -3.39 -9.25
CA ILE A 227 -11.14 -4.31 -8.29
C ILE A 227 -10.10 -4.82 -7.29
N LEU A 228 -8.95 -5.30 -7.77
CA LEU A 228 -7.85 -5.76 -6.90
C LEU A 228 -7.31 -4.62 -6.02
N LEU A 229 -7.25 -3.39 -6.54
CA LEU A 229 -6.87 -2.21 -5.78
C LEU A 229 -7.83 -1.95 -4.62
N GLY A 230 -9.13 -1.95 -4.90
CA GLY A 230 -10.17 -1.71 -3.90
C GLY A 230 -10.17 -2.80 -2.83
N LEU A 231 -10.03 -4.07 -3.23
CA LEU A 231 -9.92 -5.20 -2.31
C LEU A 231 -8.67 -5.10 -1.43
N SER A 232 -7.52 -4.76 -2.01
CA SER A 232 -6.28 -4.54 -1.25
C SER A 232 -6.44 -3.43 -0.22
N TRP A 233 -6.86 -2.24 -0.64
CA TRP A 233 -6.96 -1.10 0.27
C TRP A 233 -8.03 -1.28 1.35
N VAL A 234 -9.19 -1.86 1.02
CA VAL A 234 -10.25 -2.05 2.02
C VAL A 234 -9.83 -3.09 3.06
N THR A 235 -9.18 -4.18 2.65
CA THR A 235 -8.69 -5.20 3.58
C THR A 235 -7.54 -4.68 4.44
N TYR A 236 -6.63 -3.87 3.86
CA TYR A 236 -5.59 -3.17 4.62
C TYR A 236 -6.18 -2.22 5.66
N ASN A 237 -7.12 -1.37 5.25
CA ASN A 237 -7.72 -0.37 6.13
C ASN A 237 -8.55 -1.02 7.24
N VAL A 238 -9.28 -2.10 6.94
CA VAL A 238 -10.00 -2.88 7.96
C VAL A 238 -9.03 -3.59 8.91
N ALA A 239 -7.94 -4.18 8.41
CA ALA A 239 -6.92 -4.74 9.29
C ALA A 239 -6.32 -3.66 10.19
N MET A 240 -5.89 -2.54 9.60
CA MET A 240 -5.35 -1.37 10.29
C MET A 240 -6.30 -0.83 11.35
N GLN A 241 -7.63 -0.82 11.15
CA GLN A 241 -8.61 -0.44 12.17
C GLN A 241 -8.48 -1.27 13.46
N HIS A 242 -8.17 -2.56 13.35
CA HIS A 242 -8.22 -3.50 14.46
C HIS A 242 -6.85 -3.80 15.08
N ILE A 243 -5.81 -4.01 14.27
CA ILE A 243 -4.47 -4.41 14.75
C ILE A 243 -3.46 -3.24 14.80
N GLY A 244 -3.88 -2.04 14.37
CA GLY A 244 -3.04 -0.85 14.33
C GLY A 244 -2.35 -0.61 12.99
N ALA A 245 -1.88 0.62 12.76
CA ALA A 245 -1.19 1.01 11.55
C ALA A 245 0.18 0.34 11.43
N SER A 246 0.92 0.27 12.55
CA SER A 246 2.27 -0.26 12.52
C SER A 246 2.28 -1.76 12.20
N ARG A 247 1.47 -2.58 12.89
CA ARG A 247 1.37 -4.03 12.60
C ARG A 247 0.90 -4.31 11.17
N SER A 248 -0.15 -3.61 10.72
CA SER A 248 -0.65 -3.78 9.34
C SER A 248 0.41 -3.48 8.28
N SER A 249 1.18 -2.40 8.46
CA SER A 249 2.25 -2.05 7.51
C SER A 249 3.37 -3.08 7.43
N VAL A 250 3.73 -3.69 8.57
CA VAL A 250 4.75 -4.75 8.64
C VAL A 250 4.25 -6.03 7.97
N LEU A 251 3.01 -6.44 8.25
CA LEU A 251 2.41 -7.60 7.59
C LEU A 251 2.24 -7.39 6.08
N PHE A 252 1.99 -6.16 5.65
CA PHE A 252 1.87 -5.81 4.24
C PHE A 252 3.19 -5.94 3.47
N LEU A 253 4.35 -5.96 4.14
CA LEU A 253 5.65 -6.25 3.49
C LEU A 253 5.68 -7.61 2.80
N SER A 254 4.78 -8.53 3.16
CA SER A 254 4.56 -9.80 2.43
C SER A 254 4.28 -9.61 0.94
N ILE A 255 3.82 -8.43 0.52
CA ILE A 255 3.62 -8.09 -0.91
C ILE A 255 4.87 -8.38 -1.75
N GLY A 256 6.06 -8.17 -1.19
CA GLY A 256 7.32 -8.33 -1.93
C GLY A 256 7.59 -9.77 -2.37
N PHE A 257 7.41 -10.75 -1.48
CA PHE A 257 7.62 -12.15 -1.86
C PHE A 257 6.39 -12.73 -2.57
N LEU A 258 5.17 -12.27 -2.24
CA LEU A 258 3.94 -12.71 -2.91
C LEU A 258 3.90 -12.29 -4.38
N SER A 259 4.39 -11.09 -4.71
CA SER A 259 4.47 -10.64 -6.11
C SER A 259 5.42 -11.51 -6.92
N ILE A 260 6.58 -11.84 -6.37
CA ILE A 260 7.56 -12.70 -7.05
C ILE A 260 7.02 -14.12 -7.21
N LEU A 261 6.41 -14.66 -6.16
CA LEU A 261 5.80 -15.99 -6.22
C LEU A 261 4.74 -16.07 -7.33
N LEU A 262 3.87 -15.06 -7.41
CA LEU A 262 2.86 -14.98 -8.47
C LEU A 262 3.48 -14.78 -9.86
N GLN A 263 4.49 -13.91 -9.99
CA GLN A 263 5.19 -13.68 -11.26
C GLN A 263 5.84 -14.97 -11.79
N VAL A 264 6.60 -15.69 -10.95
CA VAL A 264 7.24 -16.97 -11.32
C VAL A 264 6.20 -18.03 -11.68
N THR A 265 5.11 -18.12 -10.91
CA THR A 265 4.05 -19.09 -11.17
C THR A 265 3.36 -18.81 -12.51
N LEU A 266 3.06 -17.54 -12.81
CA LEU A 266 2.42 -17.16 -14.06
C LEU A 266 3.36 -17.32 -15.26
N ASP A 267 4.64 -16.99 -15.13
CA ASP A 267 5.61 -17.21 -16.20
C ASP A 267 5.75 -18.70 -16.54
N ALA A 268 5.72 -19.58 -15.54
CA ALA A 268 5.72 -21.03 -15.74
C ALA A 268 4.43 -21.58 -16.37
N LEU A 269 3.26 -21.02 -16.02
CA LEU A 269 1.96 -21.48 -16.52
C LEU A 269 1.58 -20.88 -17.88
N ALA A 270 2.04 -19.67 -18.17
CA ALA A 270 1.72 -18.91 -19.37
C ALA A 270 2.97 -18.19 -19.92
N PRO A 271 3.96 -18.96 -20.43
CA PRO A 271 5.17 -18.39 -21.00
C PRO A 271 4.80 -17.51 -22.20
N GLY A 272 5.21 -16.24 -22.18
CA GLY A 272 4.90 -15.25 -23.23
C GLY A 272 4.23 -13.96 -22.75
N LEU A 273 3.89 -13.85 -21.47
CA LEU A 273 3.36 -12.61 -20.88
C LEU A 273 4.40 -11.50 -20.70
N GLY A 274 5.70 -11.81 -20.87
CA GLY A 274 6.79 -10.83 -20.80
C GLY A 274 7.04 -10.28 -19.39
N LEU A 275 6.73 -11.07 -18.35
CA LEU A 275 6.95 -10.70 -16.96
C LEU A 275 8.46 -10.62 -16.66
N GLN A 276 8.87 -9.58 -15.94
CA GLN A 276 10.23 -9.47 -15.43
C GLN A 276 10.37 -10.23 -14.13
N LEU A 277 11.00 -11.40 -14.23
CA LEU A 277 11.45 -12.13 -13.06
C LEU A 277 12.65 -11.41 -12.41
N PRO A 278 12.78 -11.47 -11.07
CA PRO A 278 13.95 -10.97 -10.37
C PRO A 278 15.23 -11.63 -10.91
N ALA A 279 16.30 -10.85 -11.08
CA ALA A 279 17.60 -11.38 -11.51
C ALA A 279 18.19 -12.39 -10.52
N HIS A 280 17.85 -12.23 -9.23
CA HIS A 280 18.34 -13.04 -8.12
C HIS A 280 17.16 -13.71 -7.39
N LEU A 281 16.64 -14.79 -7.96
CA LEU A 281 15.52 -15.54 -7.38
C LEU A 281 15.88 -16.19 -6.04
N ASP A 282 17.15 -16.55 -5.85
CA ASP A 282 17.72 -17.02 -4.58
C ASP A 282 17.58 -15.96 -3.47
N MET A 283 17.93 -14.71 -3.76
CA MET A 283 17.75 -13.59 -2.83
C MET A 283 16.26 -13.34 -2.55
N ALA A 284 15.39 -13.47 -3.55
CA ALA A 284 13.95 -13.37 -3.35
C ALA A 284 13.41 -14.43 -2.37
N ILE A 285 13.89 -15.67 -2.46
CA ILE A 285 13.49 -16.76 -1.54
C ILE A 285 14.01 -16.49 -0.13
N VAL A 286 15.29 -16.13 0.02
CA VAL A 286 15.89 -15.81 1.32
C VAL A 286 15.17 -14.62 1.97
N GLY A 287 14.96 -13.54 1.21
CA GLY A 287 14.24 -12.37 1.68
C GLY A 287 12.80 -12.68 2.07
N GLY A 288 12.11 -13.53 1.32
CA GLY A 288 10.77 -14.01 1.65
C GLY A 288 10.72 -14.78 2.97
N ALA A 289 11.69 -15.67 3.21
CA ALA A 289 11.80 -16.39 4.48
C ALA A 289 12.05 -15.42 5.66
N VAL A 290 12.89 -14.41 5.46
CA VAL A 290 13.17 -13.38 6.48
C VAL A 290 11.93 -12.51 6.76
N ILE A 291 11.15 -12.15 5.73
CA ILE A 291 9.86 -11.45 5.90
C ILE A 291 8.92 -12.30 6.75
N CYS A 292 8.74 -13.59 6.42
CA CYS A 292 7.89 -14.51 7.16
C CYS A 292 8.33 -14.64 8.63
N ALA A 293 9.63 -14.72 8.91
CA ALA A 293 10.15 -14.73 10.27
C ALA A 293 9.81 -13.44 11.04
N GLY A 294 10.02 -12.27 10.42
CA GLY A 294 9.65 -10.98 11.01
C GLY A 294 8.14 -10.86 11.29
N MET A 295 7.30 -11.33 10.37
CA MET A 295 5.83 -11.37 10.55
C MET A 295 5.38 -12.32 11.66
N TYR A 296 6.05 -13.47 11.80
CA TYR A 296 5.79 -14.39 12.91
C TYR A 296 6.14 -13.75 14.26
N PHE A 297 7.29 -13.07 14.35
CA PHE A 297 7.69 -12.41 15.59
C PHE A 297 6.83 -11.19 15.93
N VAL A 298 6.36 -10.43 14.94
CA VAL A 298 5.50 -9.26 15.22
C VAL A 298 4.09 -9.68 15.67
N SER A 299 3.59 -10.81 15.17
CA SER A 299 2.26 -11.34 15.54
C SER A 299 2.26 -12.07 16.90
N THR A 300 3.42 -12.54 17.35
CA THR A 300 3.59 -13.20 18.65
C THR A 300 4.16 -12.27 19.73
N ALA A 301 4.51 -11.03 19.36
CA ALA A 301 5.04 -10.05 20.31
C ALA A 301 3.97 -9.69 21.36
N PRO A 302 4.31 -9.72 22.67
CA PRO A 302 3.35 -9.39 23.71
C PRO A 302 2.87 -7.95 23.55
N ASP A 303 1.56 -7.74 23.58
CA ASP A 303 1.01 -6.40 23.64
C ASP A 303 1.53 -5.70 24.90
N PRO A 304 1.98 -4.44 24.79
CA PRO A 304 2.39 -3.68 25.96
C PRO A 304 1.21 -3.51 26.91
N VAL A 305 1.40 -3.95 28.15
CA VAL A 305 0.42 -3.83 29.22
C VAL A 305 0.07 -2.33 29.40
N PRO A 306 -1.22 -1.95 29.46
CA PRO A 306 -1.60 -0.61 29.86
C PRO A 306 -0.95 -0.31 31.22
N GLU A 307 -0.31 0.85 31.38
CA GLU A 307 0.17 1.22 32.72
C GLU A 307 -1.06 1.33 33.62
N GLU A 308 -1.05 0.62 34.75
CA GLU A 308 -2.04 0.87 35.81
C GLU A 308 -1.94 2.34 36.19
N ASN A 309 -3.05 3.06 36.04
CA ASN A 309 -3.18 4.41 36.56
C ASN A 309 -3.00 4.32 38.08
N HIS A 310 -1.83 4.69 38.59
CA HIS A 310 -1.58 4.82 40.02
C HIS A 310 -2.36 5.98 40.68
N ASP A 311 -3.13 6.74 39.89
CA ASP A 311 -4.01 7.83 40.32
C ASP A 311 -5.48 7.39 40.50
N ASP A 312 -5.73 6.20 41.05
CA ASP A 312 -7.07 5.85 41.56
C ASP A 312 -7.13 6.17 43.07
N PRO A 313 -7.63 7.35 43.47
CA PRO A 313 -7.78 7.71 44.88
C PRO A 313 -8.85 6.86 45.61
N SER A 314 -9.51 5.92 44.95
CA SER A 314 -10.48 5.01 45.59
C SER A 314 -9.86 3.80 46.28
N ARG A 315 -8.52 3.66 46.27
CA ARG A 315 -7.79 2.53 46.87
C ARG A 315 -6.86 2.89 48.06
N SER A 316 -7.07 4.03 48.71
CA SER A 316 -6.39 4.37 49.98
C SER A 316 -7.36 4.44 51.15
#